data_AF-A0AAE1Z8S3-F1
#
_entry.id   AF-A0AAE1Z8S3-F1
#
_cell.length_a   1.000
_cell.length_b   1.000
_cell.length_c   1.000
_cell.angle_alpha   90.00
_cell.angle_beta   90.00
_cell.angle_gamma   90.00
#
_symmetry.space_group_name_H-M   'P 1'
#
loop_
_entity.id
_entity.type
_entity.pdbx_description
1 polymer ?
#
loop_
_entity_poly.entity_id
_entity_poly.type
_entity_poly.pdbx_seq_one_letter_code
_entity_poly.pdbx_strand_id
1 'polypeptide(L)'
;MRSNIVTDNHSVDKPMYFAKVLHNVIHNKWNDVLTVQRLLISRSEIDLHSINKRYKVNYRTYLSNEVQLMFDGNHGKILAKLLNRNKLSNIFQHSIPIDSIETFISSRNVNV
;
A
#
# COMPACT_ATOMS: atom_id res chain seq x y z
N MET A 1 18.59 24.29 16.71
CA MET A 1 18.42 23.11 15.84
C MET A 1 17.92 21.97 16.70
N ARG A 2 16.63 21.63 16.61
CA ARG A 2 16.01 20.61 17.47
C ARG A 2 15.92 19.33 16.65
N SER A 3 16.75 18.34 16.98
CA SER A 3 16.68 17.01 16.41
C SER A 3 15.37 16.36 16.86
N ASN A 4 14.41 16.26 15.94
CA ASN A 4 13.21 15.45 16.13
C ASN A 4 13.63 13.99 16.00
N ILE A 5 14.17 13.43 17.09
CA ILE A 5 14.35 11.99 17.24
C ILE A 5 12.94 11.44 17.43
N VAL A 6 12.24 11.19 16.32
CA VAL A 6 11.11 10.27 16.29
C VAL A 6 11.70 8.92 16.71
N THR A 7 11.42 8.52 17.94
CA THR A 7 11.84 7.25 18.51
C THR A 7 11.41 6.12 17.58
N ASP A 8 12.40 5.46 16.99
CA ASP A 8 12.23 4.44 15.96
C ASP A 8 11.82 3.11 16.59
N ASN A 9 10.64 3.07 17.20
CA ASN A 9 10.08 1.82 17.69
C ASN A 9 9.59 0.99 16.50
N HIS A 10 10.49 0.21 15.90
CA HIS A 10 10.20 -0.69 14.77
C HIS A 10 9.08 -1.72 15.05
N SER A 11 8.82 -2.00 16.34
CA SER A 11 7.74 -2.86 16.82
C SER A 11 6.35 -2.18 16.82
N VAL A 12 6.29 -0.84 16.83
CA VAL A 12 5.05 -0.06 16.92
C VAL A 12 4.58 0.43 15.54
N ASP A 13 5.49 0.70 14.62
CA ASP A 13 5.18 1.22 13.26
C ASP A 13 5.86 0.36 12.17
N LYS A 14 5.27 -0.82 11.89
CA LYS A 14 5.77 -1.74 10.85
C LYS A 14 5.91 -1.06 9.47
N PRO A 15 4.96 -0.22 9.01
CA PRO A 15 5.14 0.51 7.75
C PRO A 15 6.40 1.39 7.71
N MET A 16 6.75 2.03 8.83
CA MET A 16 7.98 2.81 8.94
C MET A 16 9.24 1.97 8.74
N TYR A 17 9.29 0.78 9.34
CA TYR A 17 10.41 -0.15 9.17
C TYR A 17 10.63 -0.48 7.69
N PHE A 18 9.57 -0.88 6.97
CA PHE A 18 9.69 -1.19 5.55
C PHE A 18 10.02 0.04 4.69
N ALA A 19 9.52 1.22 5.05
CA ALA A 19 9.89 2.47 4.36
C ALA A 19 11.41 2.74 4.46
N LYS A 20 12.01 2.48 5.63
CA LYS A 20 13.47 2.59 5.85
C LYS A 20 14.27 1.58 5.06
N VAL A 21 13.85 0.32 5.09
CA VAL A 21 14.48 -0.75 4.30
C VAL A 21 14.45 -0.39 2.82
N LEU A 22 13.29 0.00 2.28
CA LEU A 22 13.16 0.39 0.87
C LEU A 22 14.02 1.60 0.52
N HIS A 23 14.06 2.63 1.37
CA HIS A 23 14.93 3.79 1.13
C HIS A 23 16.40 3.38 1.05
N ASN A 24 16.86 2.55 1.99
CA ASN A 24 18.24 2.08 2.02
C ASN A 24 18.60 1.23 0.80
N VAL A 25 17.68 0.37 0.33
CA VAL A 25 17.95 -0.49 -0.84
C VAL A 25 17.93 0.32 -2.14
N ILE A 26 17.01 1.27 -2.29
CA ILE A 26 16.92 2.14 -3.47
C ILE A 26 18.17 3.02 -3.63
N HIS A 27 18.74 3.49 -2.51
CA HIS A 27 19.87 4.43 -2.51
C HIS A 27 21.22 3.76 -2.21
N ASN A 28 21.27 2.43 -2.08
CA ASN A 28 22.57 1.78 -1.91
C ASN A 28 23.37 1.83 -3.22
N LYS A 29 24.69 1.76 -3.17
CA LYS A 29 25.56 1.88 -4.36
C LYS A 29 25.24 0.86 -5.47
N TRP A 30 24.56 -0.24 -5.14
CA TRP A 30 24.30 -1.37 -6.03
C TRP A 30 22.87 -1.41 -6.57
N ASN A 31 21.99 -0.50 -6.11
CA ASN A 31 20.57 -0.41 -6.43
C ASN A 31 19.92 -1.80 -6.61
N ASP A 32 19.83 -2.61 -5.55
CA ASP A 32 19.35 -4.00 -5.65
C ASP A 32 17.85 -4.07 -6.04
N VAL A 33 17.64 -4.08 -7.36
CA VAL A 33 16.35 -4.08 -8.07
C VAL A 33 15.47 -5.25 -7.61
N LEU A 34 16.06 -6.45 -7.43
CA LEU A 34 15.32 -7.65 -7.06
C LEU A 34 14.80 -7.56 -5.64
N THR A 35 15.60 -7.01 -4.72
CA THR A 35 15.17 -6.79 -3.33
C THR A 35 14.03 -5.78 -3.26
N VAL A 36 14.12 -4.66 -3.98
CA VAL A 36 13.01 -3.69 -4.05
C VAL A 36 11.76 -4.35 -4.62
N GLN A 37 11.86 -5.06 -5.74
CA GLN A 37 10.72 -5.74 -6.36
C GLN A 37 10.07 -6.77 -5.41
N ARG A 38 10.85 -7.60 -4.73
CA ARG A 38 10.35 -8.58 -3.74
C ARG A 38 9.62 -7.91 -2.58
N LEU A 39 10.15 -6.82 -2.05
CA LEU A 39 9.50 -6.02 -1.00
C LEU A 39 8.19 -5.41 -1.48
N LEU A 40 8.17 -4.78 -2.67
CA LEU A 40 6.95 -4.20 -3.23
C LEU A 40 5.87 -5.27 -3.44
N ILE A 41 6.21 -6.42 -4.02
CA ILE A 41 5.25 -7.50 -4.28
C ILE A 41 4.71 -8.08 -2.97
N SER A 42 5.58 -8.51 -2.05
CA SER A 42 5.18 -9.16 -0.80
C SER A 42 4.38 -8.26 0.14
N ARG A 43 4.56 -6.93 0.07
CA ARG A 43 3.81 -5.97 0.89
C ARG A 43 2.52 -5.47 0.23
N SER A 44 2.32 -5.73 -1.07
CA SER A 44 1.23 -5.14 -1.87
C SER A 44 -0.18 -5.40 -1.32
N GLU A 45 -0.42 -6.58 -0.76
CA GLU A 45 -1.73 -6.95 -0.19
C GLU A 45 -1.86 -6.64 1.31
N ILE A 46 -0.75 -6.29 1.96
CA ILE A 46 -0.70 -6.16 3.42
C ILE A 46 -0.80 -4.68 3.81
N ASP A 47 0.18 -3.86 3.42
CA ASP A 47 0.28 -2.48 3.88
C ASP A 47 1.11 -1.55 2.98
N LEU A 48 1.37 -1.94 1.72
CA LEU A 48 2.23 -1.17 0.81
C LEU A 48 1.80 0.30 0.65
N HIS A 49 0.50 0.59 0.72
CA HIS A 49 -0.02 1.97 0.72
C HIS A 49 0.39 2.76 1.97
N SER A 50 0.33 2.13 3.14
CA SER A 50 0.77 2.73 4.41
C SER A 50 2.27 2.97 4.38
N ILE A 51 3.04 2.04 3.82
CA ILE A 51 4.49 2.20 3.59
C ILE A 51 4.75 3.43 2.71
N ASN A 52 4.04 3.57 1.58
CA ASN A 52 4.20 4.72 0.66
C ASN A 52 3.94 6.06 1.37
N LYS A 53 2.88 6.14 2.18
CA LYS A 53 2.58 7.34 2.99
C LYS A 53 3.67 7.64 4.01
N ARG A 54 4.16 6.62 4.71
CA ARG A 54 5.19 6.77 5.74
C ARG A 54 6.54 7.16 5.14
N TYR A 55 6.85 6.60 3.97
CA TYR A 55 8.00 7.00 3.16
C TYR A 55 7.95 8.49 2.83
N LYS A 56 6.81 9.02 2.38
CA LYS A 56 6.65 10.46 2.12
C LYS A 56 6.91 11.33 3.34
N VAL A 57 6.40 10.94 4.51
CA VAL A 57 6.61 11.70 5.75
C VAL A 57 8.10 11.81 6.07
N ASN A 58 8.86 10.74 5.87
CA ASN A 58 10.27 10.68 6.26
C ASN A 58 11.24 11.24 5.21
N TYR A 59 10.95 11.04 3.93
CA TYR A 59 11.88 11.31 2.83
C TYR A 59 11.41 12.41 1.90
N ARG A 60 10.25 13.02 2.17
CA ARG A 60 9.66 14.13 1.41
C ARG A 60 9.36 13.83 -0.07
N THR A 61 9.49 12.57 -0.49
CA THR A 61 9.13 12.04 -1.81
C THR A 61 8.25 10.80 -1.63
N TYR A 62 7.38 10.50 -2.60
CA TYR A 62 6.62 9.25 -2.56
C TYR A 62 7.51 8.08 -3.00
N LEU A 63 7.36 6.93 -2.36
CA LEU A 63 8.00 5.69 -2.79
C LEU A 63 7.65 5.35 -4.24
N SER A 64 6.42 5.67 -4.69
CA SER A 64 5.99 5.49 -6.08
C SER A 64 6.82 6.28 -7.09
N ASN A 65 7.38 7.42 -6.69
CA ASN A 65 8.17 8.27 -7.57
C ASN A 65 9.58 7.67 -7.70
N GLU A 66 10.18 7.28 -6.57
CA GLU A 66 11.48 6.59 -6.53
C GLU A 66 11.47 5.30 -7.36
N VAL A 67 10.40 4.50 -7.25
CA VAL A 67 10.24 3.26 -8.02
C VAL A 67 10.08 3.53 -9.51
N GLN A 68 9.44 4.64 -9.92
CA GLN A 68 9.38 4.98 -11.36
C GLN A 68 10.73 5.40 -11.91
N LEU A 69 11.58 6.02 -11.10
CA LEU A 69 12.93 6.44 -11.49
C LEU A 69 13.90 5.25 -11.54
N MET A 70 13.75 4.29 -10.64
CA MET A 70 14.64 3.12 -10.54
C MET A 70 14.36 2.06 -11.61
N PHE A 71 13.11 1.93 -12.06
CA PHE A 71 12.70 0.87 -12.99
C PHE A 71 12.21 1.45 -14.31
N ASP A 72 12.95 1.17 -15.39
CA ASP A 72 12.64 1.71 -16.70
C ASP A 72 11.31 1.20 -17.29
N GLY A 73 10.68 2.06 -18.08
CA GLY A 73 9.57 1.70 -18.96
C GLY A 73 8.32 1.20 -18.25
N ASN A 74 7.71 0.15 -18.80
CA ASN A 74 6.43 -0.38 -18.29
C ASN A 74 6.57 -1.09 -16.94
N HIS A 75 7.76 -1.58 -16.60
CA HIS A 75 8.00 -2.28 -15.36
C HIS A 75 7.81 -1.36 -14.15
N GLY A 76 8.47 -0.19 -14.14
CA GLY A 76 8.29 0.80 -13.09
C GLY A 76 6.86 1.35 -13.00
N LYS A 77 6.20 1.54 -14.15
CA LYS A 77 4.79 1.97 -14.20
C LYS A 77 3.85 0.96 -13.53
N ILE A 78 4.05 -0.34 -13.76
CA ILE A 78 3.23 -1.39 -13.15
C ILE A 78 3.49 -1.46 -11.63
N LEU A 79 4.75 -1.43 -11.20
CA LEU A 79 5.10 -1.44 -9.78
C LEU A 79 4.56 -0.21 -9.03
N ALA A 80 4.64 0.97 -9.64
CA ALA A 80 4.08 2.20 -9.07
C ALA A 80 2.55 2.17 -8.96
N LYS A 81 1.85 1.43 -9.83
CA LYS A 81 0.40 1.22 -9.69
C LYS A 81 0.03 0.42 -8.44
N LEU A 82 0.88 -0.50 -7.97
CA LEU A 82 0.66 -1.22 -6.71
C LEU A 82 0.66 -0.25 -5.51
N LEU A 83 1.53 0.77 -5.57
CA LEU A 83 1.68 1.80 -4.53
C LEU A 83 0.55 2.83 -4.50
N ASN A 84 -0.17 2.97 -5.62
CA ASN A 84 -1.29 3.87 -5.81
C ASN A 84 -2.63 3.13 -5.88
N ARG A 85 -2.66 1.87 -5.43
CA ARG A 85 -3.92 1.14 -5.30
C ARG A 85 -4.76 1.86 -4.25
N ASN A 86 -5.69 2.70 -4.72
CA ASN A 86 -6.79 3.16 -3.91
C ASN A 86 -7.37 1.90 -3.26
N LYS A 87 -7.61 1.91 -1.94
CA LYS A 87 -8.56 0.95 -1.35
C LYS A 87 -9.68 0.89 -2.37
N LEU A 88 -9.96 -0.29 -2.92
CA LEU A 88 -11.19 -0.53 -3.68
C LEU A 88 -12.20 0.32 -2.95
N SER A 89 -12.73 1.35 -3.63
CA SER A 89 -13.66 2.26 -2.99
C SER A 89 -14.69 1.39 -2.30
N ASN A 90 -15.31 1.92 -1.27
CA ASN A 90 -16.24 1.25 -0.37
C ASN A 90 -17.43 0.50 -1.05
N ILE A 91 -17.38 0.19 -2.35
CA ILE A 91 -18.19 -0.74 -3.13
C ILE A 91 -18.50 -2.04 -2.39
N PHE A 92 -17.61 -2.54 -1.52
CA PHE A 92 -17.88 -3.72 -0.66
C PHE A 92 -18.23 -3.40 0.81
N GLN A 93 -18.17 -2.13 1.24
CA GLN A 93 -18.65 -1.73 2.57
C GLN A 93 -20.14 -1.38 2.59
N HIS A 94 -20.77 -1.19 1.44
CA HIS A 94 -22.22 -1.24 1.33
C HIS A 94 -22.57 -2.72 1.22
N SER A 95 -22.56 -3.41 2.36
CA SER A 95 -23.33 -4.65 2.50
C SER A 95 -24.69 -4.40 1.86
N ILE A 96 -25.15 -5.31 0.99
CA ILE A 96 -26.54 -5.31 0.52
C ILE A 96 -27.40 -5.07 1.78
N PRO A 97 -28.26 -4.03 1.82
CA PRO A 97 -29.09 -3.79 2.99
C PRO A 97 -29.81 -5.08 3.34
N ILE A 98 -29.76 -5.51 4.61
CA ILE A 98 -30.37 -6.77 5.05
C ILE A 98 -31.87 -6.80 4.66
N ASP A 99 -32.51 -5.63 4.69
CA ASP A 99 -33.89 -5.38 4.24
C ASP A 99 -34.14 -5.81 2.77
N SER A 100 -33.11 -5.75 1.93
CA SER A 100 -33.16 -6.18 0.53
C SER A 100 -33.17 -7.71 0.40
N ILE A 101 -32.61 -8.43 1.37
CA ILE A 101 -32.65 -9.90 1.46
C ILE A 101 -33.99 -10.34 2.05
N GLU A 102 -34.50 -9.67 3.08
CA GLU A 102 -35.82 -9.99 3.66
C GLU A 102 -36.94 -9.77 2.65
N THR A 103 -36.90 -8.67 1.89
CA THR A 103 -37.85 -8.40 0.80
C THR A 103 -37.80 -9.49 -0.28
N PHE A 104 -36.60 -9.97 -0.62
CA PHE A 104 -36.41 -11.04 -1.60
C PHE A 104 -36.93 -12.39 -1.11
N ILE A 105 -36.69 -12.76 0.16
CA ILE A 105 -37.20 -13.99 0.76
C ILE A 105 -38.73 -13.94 0.90
N SER A 106 -39.29 -12.80 1.29
CA SER A 106 -40.74 -12.60 1.39
C SER A 106 -41.42 -12.72 0.01
N SER A 107 -40.83 -12.16 -1.05
CA SER A 107 -41.37 -12.29 -2.42
C SER A 107 -41.38 -13.71 -2.99
N ARG A 108 -40.55 -14.63 -2.45
CA ARG A 108 -40.51 -16.03 -2.88
C ARG A 108 -41.54 -16.92 -2.17
N ASN A 109 -41.95 -16.55 -0.95
CA ASN A 109 -42.90 -17.34 -0.16
C ASN A 109 -44.38 -17.02 -0.44
N VAL A 110 -44.68 -16.14 -1.40
CA VAL A 110 -46.07 -15.82 -1.82
C VAL A 110 -46.49 -16.60 -3.08
N ASN A 111 -45.63 -17.49 -3.61
CA ASN A 111 -45.94 -18.34 -4.77
C ASN A 111 -45.97 -19.83 -4.42
N VAL A 112 -46.77 -20.20 -3.41
CA VAL A 112 -47.27 -21.58 -3.21
C VAL A 112 -48.77 -21.51 -2.93
#